data_AF-A0A6N2I5Q9-F1
#
_entry.id   AF-A0A6N2I5Q9-F1
#
_cell.length_a   1.000
_cell.length_b   1.000
_cell.length_c   1.000
_cell.angle_alpha   90.00
_cell.angle_beta   90.00
_cell.angle_gamma   90.00
#
_symmetry.space_group_name_H-M   'P 1'
#
loop_
_entity.id
_entity.type
_entity.pdbx_description
1 polymer ?
#
loop_
_entity_poly.entity_id
_entity_poly.type
_entity_poly.pdbx_seq_one_letter_code
_entity_poly.pdbx_strand_id
1 'polypeptide(L)'
;MDEALCAQADPEAWFPDGSGQHARTALRICAECPVRTECGEYAQVIEDAVDGRRHGAWGGLSASARSRQTPATAERDRQILALTAQGFTAAEIGDRLGTTGRTVVRVRTAHRRTEAAA
;
A
#
# COMPACT_ATOMS: atom_id res chain seq x y z
N MET A 1 -13.99 12.48 -4.01
CA MET A 1 -12.57 12.60 -4.42
C MET A 1 -12.12 14.07 -4.54
N ASP A 2 -12.97 15.04 -4.21
CA ASP A 2 -12.66 16.47 -4.40
C ASP A 2 -11.52 16.98 -3.51
N GLU A 3 -11.23 16.28 -2.41
CA GLU A 3 -10.14 16.60 -1.47
C GLU A 3 -8.82 15.87 -1.80
N ALA A 4 -8.70 15.29 -3.00
CA ALA A 4 -7.49 14.58 -3.40
C ALA A 4 -6.29 15.53 -3.57
N LEU A 5 -5.25 15.36 -2.75
CA LEU A 5 -4.04 16.18 -2.81
C LEU A 5 -3.27 16.04 -4.14
N CYS A 6 -3.46 14.94 -4.88
CA CYS A 6 -2.83 14.76 -6.19
C CYS A 6 -3.30 15.80 -7.23
N ALA A 7 -4.53 16.32 -7.11
CA ALA A 7 -5.04 17.37 -7.98
C ALA A 7 -4.34 18.72 -7.77
N GLN A 8 -3.63 18.88 -6.65
CA GLN A 8 -2.89 20.09 -6.29
C GLN A 8 -1.38 19.97 -6.57
N ALA A 9 -0.95 18.84 -7.15
CA ALA A 9 0.45 18.52 -7.40
C ALA A 9 0.68 18.26 -8.90
N ASP A 10 1.95 18.23 -9.29
CA ASP A 10 2.36 17.94 -10.67
C ASP A 10 1.98 16.50 -11.07
N PRO A 11 1.17 16.30 -12.14
CA PRO A 11 0.81 14.98 -12.64
C PRO A 11 2.00 14.09 -13.02
N GLU A 12 3.16 14.66 -13.40
CA GLU A 12 4.36 13.88 -13.73
C GLU A 12 4.89 13.05 -12.55
N ALA A 13 4.56 13.44 -11.32
CA ALA A 13 4.91 12.64 -10.15
C ALA A 13 4.19 11.28 -10.13
N TRP A 14 3.00 11.19 -10.73
CA TRP A 14 2.18 9.97 -10.78
C TRP A 14 2.45 9.10 -12.01
N PHE A 15 2.93 9.67 -13.11
CA PHE A 15 3.15 8.95 -14.38
C PHE A 15 4.51 9.29 -14.98
N PRO A 16 5.61 8.72 -14.47
CA PRO A 16 6.96 9.11 -14.90
C PRO A 16 7.39 8.37 -16.18
N ASP A 17 8.07 9.08 -17.08
CA ASP A 17 8.51 8.57 -18.39
C ASP A 17 9.68 7.57 -18.33
N GLY A 18 10.25 7.27 -17.15
CA GLY A 18 11.34 6.28 -17.08
C GLY A 18 12.22 6.22 -15.84
N SER A 19 12.01 7.03 -14.79
CA SER A 19 12.81 6.91 -13.57
C SER A 19 11.94 6.82 -12.32
N GLY A 20 12.11 5.76 -11.53
CA GLY A 20 11.35 5.48 -10.30
C GLY A 20 11.52 6.52 -9.17
N GLN A 21 12.13 7.67 -9.44
CA GLN A 21 12.37 8.76 -8.51
C GLN A 21 11.09 9.56 -8.23
N HIS A 22 10.22 9.70 -9.23
CA HIS A 22 8.93 10.40 -9.13
C HIS A 22 7.89 9.64 -8.30
N ALA A 23 7.96 8.31 -8.29
CA ALA A 23 7.11 7.48 -7.44
C ALA A 23 7.25 7.82 -5.95
N ARG A 24 8.44 8.24 -5.48
CA ARG A 24 8.61 8.62 -4.06
C ARG A 24 7.86 9.92 -3.72
N THR A 25 7.87 10.90 -4.62
CA THR A 25 7.14 12.17 -4.45
C THR A 25 5.65 11.91 -4.40
N ALA A 26 5.10 11.16 -5.36
CA ALA A 26 3.69 10.79 -5.36
C ALA A 26 3.31 10.00 -4.10
N LEU A 27 4.12 9.02 -3.68
CA LEU A 27 3.85 8.22 -2.48
C LEU A 27 3.86 9.06 -1.20
N ARG A 28 4.71 10.09 -1.10
CA ARG A 28 4.73 11.02 0.03
C ARG A 28 3.45 11.85 0.07
N ILE A 29 3.04 12.43 -1.07
CA ILE A 29 1.80 13.21 -1.15
C ILE A 29 0.59 12.33 -0.85
N CYS A 30 0.55 11.11 -1.41
CA CYS A 30 -0.50 10.15 -1.11
C CYS A 30 -0.54 9.78 0.38
N ALA A 31 0.58 9.77 1.11
CA ALA A 31 0.61 9.39 2.52
C ALA A 31 -0.16 10.37 3.42
N GLU A 32 -0.26 11.63 3.01
CA GLU A 32 -0.95 12.73 3.70
C GLU A 32 -2.34 13.02 3.11
N CYS A 33 -2.74 12.29 2.07
CA CYS A 33 -4.00 12.53 1.34
C CYS A 33 -5.21 12.00 2.15
N PRO A 34 -6.23 12.84 2.40
CA PRO A 34 -7.38 12.45 3.23
C PRO A 34 -8.22 11.35 2.58
N VAL A 35 -8.29 11.31 1.25
CA VAL A 35 -9.08 10.33 0.47
C VAL A 35 -8.28 9.08 0.07
N ARG A 36 -7.17 8.80 0.76
CA ARG A 36 -6.23 7.73 0.38
C ARG A 36 -6.89 6.35 0.39
N THR A 37 -7.74 6.07 1.36
CA THR A 37 -8.41 4.77 1.54
C THR A 37 -9.37 4.50 0.39
N GLU A 38 -10.27 5.46 0.13
CA GLU A 38 -11.24 5.41 -0.96
C GLU A 38 -10.55 5.35 -2.33
N CYS A 39 -9.43 6.09 -2.49
CA CYS A 39 -8.61 6.02 -3.70
C CYS A 39 -8.01 4.62 -3.92
N GLY A 40 -7.60 3.93 -2.85
CA GLY A 40 -7.09 2.56 -2.93
C GLY A 40 -8.16 1.55 -3.34
N GLU A 41 -9.35 1.65 -2.78
CA GLU A 41 -10.50 0.82 -3.13
C GLU A 41 -10.93 1.05 -4.58
N TYR A 42 -11.05 2.32 -4.99
CA TYR A 42 -11.38 2.69 -6.37
C TYR A 42 -10.33 2.17 -7.37
N ALA A 43 -9.04 2.21 -7.00
CA ALA A 43 -7.98 1.68 -7.85
C ALA A 43 -8.13 0.17 -8.12
N GLN A 44 -8.58 -0.62 -7.14
CA GLN A 44 -8.84 -2.05 -7.33
C GLN A 44 -9.97 -2.27 -8.33
N VAL A 45 -11.08 -1.55 -8.17
CA VAL A 45 -12.23 -1.62 -9.09
C VAL A 45 -11.82 -1.29 -10.52
N ILE A 46 -11.02 -0.23 -10.70
CA ILE A 46 -10.53 0.15 -12.03
C ILE A 46 -9.57 -0.90 -12.59
N GLU A 47 -8.62 -1.40 -11.81
CA GLU A 47 -7.65 -2.40 -12.26
C GLU A 47 -8.33 -3.70 -12.71
N ASP A 48 -9.34 -4.15 -11.97
CA ASP A 48 -10.13 -5.34 -12.34
C ASP A 48 -10.91 -5.12 -13.64
N ALA A 49 -11.38 -3.90 -13.90
CA ALA A 49 -12.08 -3.53 -15.13
C ALA A 49 -11.15 -3.42 -16.36
N VAL A 50 -9.83 -3.27 -16.18
CA VAL A 50 -8.86 -3.10 -17.28
C VAL A 50 -7.87 -4.27 -17.42
N ASP A 51 -8.33 -5.49 -17.21
CA ASP A 51 -7.55 -6.73 -17.31
C ASP A 51 -6.31 -6.73 -16.40
N GLY A 52 -6.40 -6.10 -15.23
CA GLY A 52 -5.34 -6.05 -14.24
C GLY A 52 -4.14 -5.16 -14.64
N ARG A 53 -4.27 -4.34 -15.69
CA ARG A 53 -3.25 -3.35 -16.05
C ARG A 53 -3.17 -2.27 -14.98
N ARG A 54 -1.96 -2.05 -14.46
CA ARG A 54 -1.71 -1.11 -13.36
C ARG A 54 -0.79 0.01 -13.82
N HIS A 55 -1.18 1.24 -13.51
CA HIS A 55 -0.42 2.44 -13.88
C HIS A 55 -0.28 3.36 -12.67
N GLY A 56 0.80 4.13 -12.65
CA GLY A 56 1.05 5.18 -11.67
C GLY A 56 0.92 4.80 -10.19
N ALA A 57 0.83 5.82 -9.34
CA ALA A 57 0.60 5.67 -7.91
C ALA A 57 -0.88 5.87 -7.56
N TRP A 58 -1.46 4.98 -6.76
CA TRP A 58 -2.85 5.04 -6.32
C TRP A 58 -2.94 4.58 -4.87
N GLY A 59 -3.75 5.23 -4.04
CA GLY A 59 -3.97 4.83 -2.65
C GLY A 59 -2.69 4.66 -1.83
N GLY A 60 -1.62 5.42 -2.12
CA GLY A 60 -0.33 5.27 -1.44
C GLY A 60 0.50 4.07 -1.88
N LEU A 61 0.22 3.49 -3.05
CA LEU A 61 0.97 2.37 -3.62
C LEU A 61 1.31 2.61 -5.10
N SER A 62 2.53 2.26 -5.50
CA SER A 62 2.93 2.25 -6.91
C SER A 62 2.33 1.05 -7.65
N ALA A 63 2.22 1.12 -8.98
CA ALA A 63 1.75 -0.01 -9.81
C ALA A 63 2.47 -1.33 -9.49
N SER A 64 3.79 -1.27 -9.32
CA SER A 64 4.61 -2.44 -8.94
C SER A 64 4.29 -2.95 -7.52
N ALA A 65 4.03 -2.05 -6.57
CA ALA A 65 3.62 -2.44 -5.22
C ALA A 65 2.22 -3.06 -5.21
N ARG A 66 1.27 -2.51 -5.95
CA ARG A 66 -0.09 -3.07 -6.09
C ARG A 66 -0.07 -4.43 -6.78
N SER A 67 0.77 -4.63 -7.81
CA SER A 67 0.96 -5.93 -8.44
C SER A 67 1.45 -7.03 -7.48
N ARG A 68 2.24 -6.66 -6.46
CA ARG A 68 2.70 -7.59 -5.41
C ARG A 68 1.64 -7.88 -4.34
N GLN A 69 0.55 -7.12 -4.28
CA GLN A 69 -0.57 -7.39 -3.39
C GLN A 69 -1.51 -8.43 -4.01
N THR A 70 -1.15 -9.70 -3.80
CA THR A 70 -2.00 -10.83 -4.15
C THR A 70 -2.97 -11.17 -3.00
N PRO A 71 -4.05 -11.92 -3.24
CA PRO A 71 -4.92 -12.44 -2.18
C PRO A 71 -4.14 -13.19 -1.10
N ALA A 72 -3.14 -13.98 -1.48
CA ALA A 72 -2.27 -14.68 -0.55
C ALA A 72 -1.42 -13.73 0.32
N THR A 73 -0.90 -12.65 -0.27
CA THR A 73 -0.18 -11.60 0.49
C THR A 73 -1.12 -10.86 1.44
N ALA A 74 -2.33 -10.52 1.00
CA ALA A 74 -3.32 -9.85 1.83
C ALA A 74 -3.77 -10.73 3.01
N GLU A 75 -3.98 -12.03 2.78
CA GLU A 75 -4.28 -13.01 3.82
C GLU A 75 -3.14 -13.11 4.84
N ARG A 76 -1.90 -13.28 4.38
CA ARG A 76 -0.71 -13.32 5.25
C ARG A 76 -0.58 -12.06 6.09
N ASP A 77 -0.79 -10.88 5.49
CA ASP A 77 -0.69 -9.60 6.20
C ASP A 77 -1.82 -9.46 7.26
N ARG A 78 -3.05 -9.90 6.96
CA ARG A 78 -4.15 -10.00 7.95
C ARG A 78 -3.79 -10.91 9.12
N GLN A 79 -3.24 -12.09 8.84
CA GLN A 79 -2.80 -13.04 9.88
C GLN A 79 -1.67 -12.47 10.75
N ILE A 80 -0.71 -11.76 10.15
CA ILE A 80 0.36 -11.06 10.88
C ILE A 80 -0.23 -10.05 11.88
N LEU A 81 -1.21 -9.25 11.47
CA LEU A 81 -1.84 -8.25 12.33
C LEU A 81 -2.65 -8.90 13.45
N ALA A 82 -3.42 -9.95 13.14
CA ALA A 82 -4.18 -10.70 14.14
C ALA A 82 -3.30 -11.33 15.22
N LEU A 83 -2.16 -11.94 14.83
CA LEU A 83 -1.20 -12.49 15.79
C LEU A 83 -0.44 -11.40 16.56
N THR A 84 -0.20 -10.25 15.93
CA THR A 84 0.38 -9.08 16.61
C THR A 84 -0.52 -8.58 17.74
N ALA A 85 -1.83 -8.50 17.50
CA ALA A 85 -2.81 -8.10 18.52
C ALA A 85 -2.90 -9.10 19.69
N GLN A 86 -2.59 -10.37 19.43
CA GLN A 86 -2.48 -11.41 20.45
C GLN A 86 -1.16 -11.38 21.25
N GLY A 87 -0.25 -10.46 20.95
CA GLY A 87 1.00 -10.27 21.70
C GLY A 87 2.20 -11.10 21.22
N PHE A 88 2.10 -11.81 20.10
CA PHE A 88 3.22 -12.59 19.56
C PHE A 88 4.37 -11.68 19.08
N THR A 89 5.60 -12.13 19.27
CA THR A 89 6.81 -11.45 18.77
C THR A 89 6.92 -11.56 17.25
N ALA A 90 7.74 -10.71 16.63
CA ALA A 90 7.93 -10.75 15.19
C ALA A 90 8.60 -12.05 14.70
N ALA A 91 9.45 -12.66 15.54
CA ALA A 91 10.10 -13.93 15.24
C ALA A 91 9.08 -15.08 15.23
N GLU A 92 8.28 -15.22 16.30
CA GLU A 92 7.26 -16.27 16.42
C GLU A 92 6.21 -16.21 15.30
N ILE A 93 5.78 -15.00 14.92
CA ILE A 93 4.85 -14.83 13.80
C ILE A 93 5.52 -15.24 12.48
N GLY A 94 6.79 -14.88 12.31
CA GLY A 94 7.58 -15.26 11.14
C GLY A 94 7.61 -16.78 10.96
N ASP A 95 8.03 -17.48 12.00
CA ASP A 95 8.15 -18.94 12.00
C ASP A 95 6.80 -19.61 11.74
N ARG A 96 5.73 -19.13 12.40
CA ARG A 96 4.38 -19.69 12.27
C ARG A 96 3.79 -19.57 10.87
N LEU A 97 4.07 -18.47 10.18
CA LEU A 97 3.52 -18.16 8.86
C LEU A 97 4.47 -18.52 7.71
N GLY A 98 5.61 -19.18 8.00
CA GLY A 98 6.62 -19.49 6.98
C GLY A 98 7.20 -18.23 6.33
N THR A 99 7.38 -17.16 7.10
CA THR A 99 7.95 -15.89 6.64
C THR A 99 9.09 -15.42 7.56
N THR A 100 9.60 -14.21 7.33
CA THR A 100 10.67 -13.65 8.15
C THR A 100 10.14 -12.62 9.13
N GLY A 101 10.79 -12.46 10.28
CA GLY A 101 10.48 -11.35 11.20
C GLY A 101 10.60 -9.96 10.56
N ARG A 102 11.42 -9.80 9.51
CA ARG A 102 11.49 -8.57 8.70
C ARG A 102 10.18 -8.30 7.98
N THR A 103 9.52 -9.33 7.43
CA THR A 103 8.19 -9.22 6.82
C THR A 103 7.18 -8.71 7.85
N VAL A 104 7.20 -9.27 9.06
CA VAL A 104 6.29 -8.89 10.14
C VAL A 104 6.48 -7.41 10.52
N VAL A 105 7.72 -6.97 10.74
CA VAL A 105 8.04 -5.56 11.05
C VAL A 105 7.60 -4.61 9.94
N ARG A 106 7.78 -5.01 8.67
CA ARG A 106 7.32 -4.22 7.51
C ARG A 106 5.80 -4.04 7.52
N VAL A 107 5.05 -5.13 7.75
CA VAL A 107 3.57 -5.10 7.80
C VAL A 107 3.07 -4.25 8.97
N ARG A 108 3.65 -4.43 10.17
CA ARG A 108 3.31 -3.59 11.35
C ARG A 108 3.55 -2.11 11.10
N THR A 109 4.68 -1.77 10.48
CA THR A 109 5.02 -0.39 10.16
C THR A 109 4.08 0.19 9.11
N ALA A 110 3.72 -0.57 8.08
CA ALA A 110 2.74 -0.14 7.08
C ALA A 110 1.37 0.10 7.72
N HIS A 111 0.88 -0.84 8.53
CA HIS A 111 -0.42 -0.73 9.20
C HIS A 111 -0.51 0.49 10.13
N ARG A 112 0.53 0.77 10.93
CA ARG A 112 0.57 1.99 11.77
C ARG A 112 0.49 3.28 10.97
N ARG A 113 1.09 3.33 9.78
CA ARG A 113 0.99 4.49 8.87
C ARG A 113 -0.38 4.60 8.23
N THR A 114 -1.09 3.48 8.10
CA THR A 114 -2.48 3.47 7.66
C THR A 114 -3.39 4.03 8.74
N GLU A 115 -3.31 3.50 9.96
CA GLU A 115 -4.11 3.90 11.13
C GLU A 115 -3.89 5.37 11.53
N ALA A 116 -2.65 5.86 11.53
CA ALA A 116 -2.34 7.24 11.93
C ALA A 116 -2.85 8.32 10.95
N ALA A 117 -3.40 7.94 9.81
CA ALA A 117 -3.91 8.83 8.78
C ALA A 117 -5.40 8.62 8.48
N ALA A 118 -6.09 7.82 9.30
CA ALA A 118 -7.54 7.67 9.36
C ALA A 118 -8.09 8.41 10.58
#